data_AF-A0A8X6NJ98-F1
#
_entry.id   AF-A0A8X6NJ98-F1
#
_cell.length_a   1.000
_cell.length_b   1.000
_cell.length_c   1.000
_cell.angle_alpha   90.00
_cell.angle_beta   90.00
_cell.angle_gamma   90.00
#
_symmetry.space_group_name_H-M   'P 1'
#
loop_
_entity.id
_entity.type
_entity.pdbx_description
1 polymer ?
#
loop_
_entity_poly.entity_id
_entity_poly.type
_entity_poly.pdbx_seq_one_letter_code
_entity_poly.pdbx_strand_id
1 'polypeptide(L)'
;MVRIFKWPESNRSVRYISYIGDAKYFLSIAASSPYKEGTQVTKLECVVRIQKRIVALLQKLKQTNSKFSDGDSVGRKSRVIDKMIDLIVLWNCSRAKYSTPYKYAKS
;
A
#
# COMPACT_ATOMS: atom_id res chain seq x y z
N MET A 1 8.86 -7.40 -18.27
CA MET A 1 9.36 -6.79 -17.02
C MET A 1 10.75 -6.17 -17.18
N VAL A 2 11.75 -6.95 -17.63
CA VAL A 2 13.17 -6.53 -17.66
C VAL A 2 13.46 -5.28 -18.52
N ARG A 3 12.66 -5.04 -19.57
CA ARG A 3 12.79 -3.83 -20.43
C ARG A 3 12.68 -2.50 -19.66
N ILE A 4 11.85 -2.46 -18.62
CA ILE A 4 11.63 -1.25 -17.80
C ILE A 4 12.90 -0.87 -17.04
N PHE A 5 13.73 -1.86 -16.68
CA PHE A 5 14.98 -1.65 -15.96
C PHE A 5 16.15 -1.35 -16.91
N LYS A 6 16.20 -2.01 -18.07
CA LYS A 6 17.31 -1.85 -19.04
C LYS A 6 17.35 -0.50 -19.74
N TRP A 7 16.18 0.05 -20.12
CA TRP A 7 16.13 1.31 -20.86
C TRP A 7 16.70 2.51 -20.09
N PRO A 8 16.31 2.80 -18.84
CA PRO A 8 16.85 3.93 -18.07
C PRO A 8 18.30 3.71 -17.64
N GLU A 9 18.73 2.47 -17.41
CA GLU A 9 20.13 2.14 -17.14
C GLU A 9 21.02 2.51 -18.33
N SER A 10 20.63 2.12 -19.55
CA SER A 10 21.42 2.40 -20.75
C SER A 10 21.40 3.86 -21.18
N ASN A 11 20.27 4.55 -21.00
CA ASN A 11 20.05 5.87 -21.62
C ASN A 11 20.32 7.04 -20.65
N ARG A 12 20.23 6.79 -19.33
CA ARG A 12 20.36 7.81 -18.29
C ARG A 12 21.26 7.40 -17.13
N SER A 13 21.82 6.17 -17.13
CA SER A 13 22.59 5.62 -16.02
C SER A 13 21.81 5.62 -14.69
N VAL A 14 20.48 5.47 -14.75
CA VAL A 14 19.60 5.48 -13.57
C VAL A 14 19.19 4.07 -13.20
N ARG A 15 19.24 3.76 -11.89
CA ARG A 15 18.79 2.49 -11.31
C ARG A 15 17.63 2.69 -10.34
N TYR A 16 16.60 1.87 -10.50
CA TYR A 16 15.49 1.75 -9.54
C TYR A 16 15.89 0.91 -8.33
N ILE A 17 15.86 1.51 -7.15
CA ILE A 17 16.23 0.87 -5.89
C ILE A 17 14.99 0.31 -5.16
N SER A 18 13.82 0.91 -5.40
CA SER A 18 12.58 0.58 -4.70
C SER A 18 11.44 0.28 -5.66
N TYR A 19 10.70 -0.78 -5.37
CA TYR A 19 9.51 -1.19 -6.10
C TYR A 19 8.24 -0.99 -5.27
N ILE A 20 7.27 -0.27 -5.81
CA ILE A 20 5.93 -0.11 -5.23
C ILE A 20 4.94 -0.86 -6.13
N GLY A 21 4.33 -1.93 -5.61
CA GLY A 21 3.37 -2.72 -6.37
C GLY A 21 3.07 -4.07 -5.74
N ASP A 22 2.40 -4.94 -6.50
CA ASP A 22 1.99 -6.26 -5.99
C ASP A 22 3.16 -7.21 -5.78
N ALA A 23 3.00 -8.09 -4.78
CA ALA A 23 4.01 -9.09 -4.43
C ALA A 23 4.33 -10.04 -5.58
N LYS A 24 3.32 -10.42 -6.38
CA LYS A 24 3.46 -11.39 -7.48
C LYS A 24 4.46 -10.89 -8.54
N TYR A 25 4.37 -9.60 -8.88
CA TYR A 25 5.27 -8.95 -9.81
C TYR A 25 6.64 -8.68 -9.22
N PHE A 26 6.72 -8.39 -7.92
CA PHE A 26 8.01 -8.25 -7.25
C PHE A 26 8.81 -9.56 -7.28
N LEU A 27 8.17 -10.71 -7.06
CA LEU A 27 8.85 -12.00 -7.11
C LEU A 27 9.45 -12.29 -8.48
N SER A 28 8.75 -11.98 -9.57
CA SER A 28 9.30 -12.15 -10.92
C SER A 28 10.43 -11.16 -11.22
N ILE A 29 10.38 -9.94 -10.68
CA ILE A 29 11.49 -8.97 -10.77
C ILE A 29 12.71 -9.49 -10.01
N ALA A 30 12.52 -9.93 -8.76
CA ALA A 30 13.58 -10.45 -7.90
C ALA A 30 14.25 -11.69 -8.55
N ALA A 31 13.47 -12.61 -9.11
CA ALA A 31 13.99 -13.76 -9.85
C ALA A 31 14.75 -13.35 -11.11
N SER A 32 14.33 -12.28 -11.79
CA SER A 32 14.99 -11.81 -13.01
C SER A 32 16.30 -11.05 -12.77
N SER A 33 16.61 -10.67 -11.52
CA SER A 33 17.77 -9.87 -11.10
C SER A 33 18.20 -8.84 -12.16
N PRO A 34 17.44 -7.75 -12.34
CA PRO A 34 17.61 -6.86 -13.49
C PRO A 34 18.97 -6.12 -13.52
N TYR A 35 19.63 -5.96 -12.37
CA TYR A 35 20.95 -5.33 -12.26
C TYR A 35 22.02 -6.38 -11.92
N LYS A 36 23.25 -6.17 -12.42
CA LYS A 36 24.42 -6.97 -12.02
C LYS A 36 24.88 -6.61 -10.59
N GLU A 37 25.63 -7.53 -9.98
CA GLU A 37 26.00 -7.63 -8.57
C GLU A 37 26.04 -6.31 -7.77
N GLY A 38 25.32 -6.30 -6.64
CA GLY A 38 25.41 -5.26 -5.60
C GLY A 38 24.17 -4.38 -5.42
N THR A 39 23.19 -4.36 -6.33
CA THR A 39 21.97 -3.53 -6.18
C THR A 39 20.71 -4.40 -6.08
N GLN A 40 20.27 -4.66 -4.86
CA GLN A 40 19.01 -5.38 -4.60
C GLN A 40 17.82 -4.42 -4.63
N VAL A 41 16.79 -4.75 -5.39
CA VAL A 41 15.55 -3.97 -5.41
C VAL A 41 14.75 -4.28 -4.15
N THR A 42 14.47 -3.25 -3.35
CA THR A 42 13.66 -3.37 -2.13
C THR A 42 12.18 -3.19 -2.46
N LYS A 43 11.33 -4.04 -1.90
CA LYS A 43 9.88 -3.89 -2.02
C LYS A 43 9.38 -2.92 -0.95
N LEU A 44 8.75 -1.84 -1.37
CA LEU A 44 8.02 -0.94 -0.48
C LEU A 44 6.53 -1.29 -0.49
N GLU A 45 5.89 -1.23 0.67
CA GLU A 45 4.44 -1.36 0.75
C GLU A 45 3.76 -0.09 0.24
N CYS A 46 2.72 -0.27 -0.57
CA CYS A 46 1.89 0.85 -1.00
C CYS A 46 1.09 1.40 0.20
N VAL A 47 1.00 2.74 0.31
CA VAL A 47 0.27 3.43 1.38
C VAL A 47 -1.17 2.91 1.51
N VAL A 48 -1.85 2.66 0.39
CA VAL A 48 -3.21 2.10 0.36
C VAL A 48 -3.27 0.72 1.01
N ARG A 49 -2.23 -0.10 0.84
CA ARG A 49 -2.13 -1.43 1.45
C ARG A 49 -1.93 -1.34 2.97
N ILE A 50 -1.08 -0.41 3.42
CA ILE A 50 -0.88 -0.13 4.85
C ILE A 50 -2.20 0.33 5.49
N GLN A 51 -2.89 1.27 4.85
CA GLN A 51 -4.18 1.77 5.30
C GLN A 51 -5.24 0.67 5.40
N LYS A 52 -5.34 -0.22 4.40
CA LYS A 52 -6.24 -1.39 4.46
C LYS A 52 -5.92 -2.30 5.64
N ARG A 53 -4.64 -2.53 5.94
CA ARG A 53 -4.22 -3.32 7.11
C ARG A 53 -4.63 -2.63 8.42
N ILE A 54 -4.41 -1.32 8.53
CA ILE A 54 -4.81 -0.54 9.71
C ILE A 54 -6.33 -0.62 9.92
N VAL A 55 -7.13 -0.41 8.86
CA VAL A 55 -8.60 -0.52 8.93
C VAL A 55 -9.02 -1.93 9.39
N ALA A 56 -8.42 -2.98 8.84
CA ALA A 56 -8.74 -4.36 9.25
C ALA A 56 -8.38 -4.64 10.73
N LEU A 57 -7.27 -4.09 11.23
CA LEU A 57 -6.90 -4.19 12.64
C LEU A 57 -7.89 -3.43 13.54
N LEU A 58 -8.26 -2.21 13.15
CA LEU A 58 -9.24 -1.39 13.86
C LEU A 58 -10.62 -2.07 13.91
N GLN A 59 -11.05 -2.71 12.81
CA GLN A 59 -12.28 -3.49 12.78
C GLN A 59 -12.23 -4.71 13.70
N LYS A 60 -11.09 -5.41 13.76
CA LYS A 60 -10.89 -6.52 14.72
C LYS A 60 -10.95 -6.01 16.16
N LEU A 61 -10.29 -4.90 16.44
CA LEU A 61 -10.32 -4.25 17.76
C LEU A 61 -11.75 -3.84 18.17
N LYS A 62 -12.57 -3.41 17.21
CA LYS A 62 -13.99 -3.11 17.45
C LYS A 62 -14.82 -4.36 17.78
N GLN A 63 -14.49 -5.51 17.20
CA GLN A 63 -15.20 -6.78 17.42
C GLN A 63 -14.79 -7.45 18.73
N THR A 64 -13.54 -7.31 19.15
CA THR A 64 -13.10 -7.76 20.47
C THR A 64 -13.66 -6.82 21.53
N ASN A 65 -14.70 -7.27 22.25
CA ASN A 65 -15.25 -6.64 23.45
C ASN A 65 -14.25 -6.66 24.63
N SER A 66 -12.96 -6.50 24.39
CA SER A 66 -11.97 -6.37 25.45
C SER A 66 -12.20 -5.02 26.11
N LYS A 67 -12.72 -5.05 27.34
CA LYS A 67 -12.69 -3.89 28.24
C LYS A 67 -11.26 -3.34 28.19
N PHE A 68 -11.11 -2.15 27.62
CA PHE A 68 -9.84 -1.45 27.66
C PHE A 68 -9.52 -1.15 29.13
N SER A 69 -8.24 -1.13 29.50
CA SER A 69 -7.75 -0.92 30.88
C SER A 69 -8.38 0.28 31.60
N ASP A 70 -8.89 1.26 30.85
CA ASP A 70 -9.32 2.56 31.36
C ASP A 70 -10.80 2.61 31.81
N GLY A 71 -11.51 1.49 31.87
CA GLY A 71 -12.89 1.45 32.37
C GLY A 71 -13.95 2.14 31.49
N ASP A 72 -13.56 2.70 30.35
CA ASP A 72 -14.47 3.36 29.42
C ASP A 72 -15.48 2.40 28.78
N SER A 73 -16.73 2.88 28.67
CA SER A 73 -17.80 2.21 27.94
C SER A 73 -17.43 1.96 26.47
N VAL A 74 -17.58 0.72 26.01
CA VAL A 74 -17.27 0.24 24.64
C VAL A 74 -17.82 1.16 23.53
N GLY A 75 -18.99 1.79 23.75
CA GLY A 75 -19.67 2.64 22.77
C GLY A 75 -19.01 3.98 22.44
N ARG A 76 -18.25 4.60 23.36
CA ARG A 76 -17.56 5.88 23.08
C ARG A 76 -16.29 5.68 22.26
N LYS A 77 -15.53 4.63 22.57
CA LYS A 77 -14.28 4.28 21.87
C LYS A 77 -14.55 3.68 20.47
N SER A 78 -15.63 2.93 20.27
CA SER A 78 -16.04 2.46 18.93
C SER A 78 -16.31 3.61 17.95
N ARG A 79 -16.89 4.72 18.42
CA ARG A 79 -17.12 5.94 17.61
C ARG A 79 -15.81 6.63 17.19
N VAL A 80 -14.76 6.57 18.00
CA VAL A 80 -13.43 7.10 17.65
C VAL A 80 -12.79 6.24 16.57
N ILE A 81 -12.89 4.91 16.71
CA ILE A 81 -12.40 3.97 15.71
C ILE A 81 -13.12 4.19 14.36
N ASP A 82 -14.43 4.35 14.38
CA ASP A 82 -15.22 4.60 13.17
C ASP A 82 -14.81 5.91 12.48
N LYS A 83 -14.62 7.01 13.25
CA LYS A 83 -14.10 8.27 12.71
C LYS A 83 -12.72 8.12 12.07
N MET A 84 -11.83 7.33 12.67
CA MET A 84 -10.50 7.07 12.09
C MET A 84 -10.60 6.27 10.78
N ILE A 85 -11.48 5.27 10.72
CA ILE A 85 -11.74 4.51 9.49
C ILE A 85 -12.30 5.43 8.40
N ASP A 86 -13.27 6.28 8.74
CA ASP A 86 -13.88 7.22 7.80
C ASP A 86 -12.85 8.20 7.22
N LEU A 87 -11.95 8.73 8.04
CA LEU A 87 -10.86 9.60 7.58
C LEU A 87 -9.92 8.88 6.61
N ILE A 88 -9.59 7.62 6.87
CA ILE A 88 -8.73 6.81 5.99
C ILE A 88 -9.45 6.54 4.65
N VAL A 89 -10.74 6.23 4.67
CA VAL A 89 -11.55 6.01 3.47
C VAL A 89 -11.70 7.30 2.67
N LEU A 90 -11.97 8.42 3.34
CA LEU A 90 -12.09 9.74 2.71
C LEU A 90 -10.77 10.17 2.06
N TRP A 91 -9.63 9.98 2.73
CA TRP A 91 -8.31 10.27 2.16
C TRP A 91 -8.06 9.47 0.87
N ASN A 92 -8.42 8.19 0.86
CA ASN A 92 -8.31 7.34 -0.32
C ASN A 92 -9.23 7.79 -1.45
N CYS A 93 -10.47 8.15 -1.15
CA CYS A 93 -11.45 8.62 -2.12
C CYS A 93 -11.06 9.98 -2.72
N SER A 94 -10.55 10.91 -1.90
CA SER A 94 -10.01 12.19 -2.36
C SER A 94 -8.82 11.98 -3.29
N ARG A 95 -7.91 11.05 -2.98
CA ARG A 95 -6.75 10.75 -3.85
C ARG A 95 -7.14 10.06 -5.16
N ALA A 96 -8.23 9.28 -5.18
CA ALA A 96 -8.80 8.73 -6.40
C ALA A 96 -9.32 9.79 -7.38
N LYS A 97 -9.68 11.00 -6.89
CA LYS A 97 -10.06 12.14 -7.74
C LYS A 97 -8.85 12.86 -8.36
N TYR A 98 -7.64 12.72 -7.81
CA TYR A 98 -6.40 13.35 -8.30
C TYR A 98 -5.42 12.38 -8.98
N SER A 99 -5.71 11.07 -8.95
CA SER A 99 -5.02 10.06 -9.74
C SER A 99 -5.79 9.88 -11.05
N THR A 100 -5.31 10.48 -12.13
CA THR A 100 -5.83 10.37 -13.50
C THR A 100 -6.43 9.00 -13.81
N PRO A 101 -7.64 8.92 -14.40
CA PRO A 101 -8.18 7.66 -14.87
C PRO A 101 -7.42 7.28 -16.14
N TYR A 102 -6.51 6.31 -16.07
CA TYR A 102 -6.25 5.50 -17.26
C TYR A 102 -7.54 4.74 -17.55
N LYS A 103 -8.36 5.36 -18.41
CA LYS A 103 -9.58 4.79 -18.96
C LYS A 103 -9.19 3.55 -19.76
N TYR A 104 -9.39 2.37 -19.19
CA TYR A 104 -9.59 1.18 -20.00
C TYR A 104 -11.09 1.06 -20.25
N ALA A 105 -11.50 1.41 -21.47
CA ALA A 105 -12.81 1.06 -21.99
C ALA A 105 -12.90 -0.48 -22.05
N LYS A 106 -13.94 -1.05 -21.43
CA LYS A 106 -14.29 -2.45 -21.65
C LYS A 106 -14.91 -2.55 -23.04
N SER A 107 -14.34 -3.43 -23.86
CA SER A 107 -15.01 -4.03 -25.03
C SER A 107 -16.12 -4.96 -24.58
#